data_AF-A0A0R3C8F3-F1
#
_entry.id   AF-A0A0R3C8F3-F1
#
_cell.length_a   1.000
_cell.length_b   1.000
_cell.length_c   1.000
_cell.angle_alpha   90.00
_cell.angle_beta   90.00
_cell.angle_gamma   90.00
#
_symmetry.space_group_name_H-M   'P 1'
#
loop_
_entity.id
_entity.type
_entity.pdbx_description
1 polymer ?
#
loop_
_entity_poly.entity_id
_entity_poly.type
_entity_poly.pdbx_seq_one_letter_code
_entity_poly.pdbx_strand_id
1 'polypeptide(L)'
;MHTFERHVASLRSQALAVLVANQVRAADQSLGLSDRKVAALNIEDVRALLAILDCMKPNLRPQEARQIAARIRALLEEPPGSQPVRVGCL
;
A
#
# COMPACT_ATOMS: atom_id res chain seq x y z
N MET A 1 -8.74 7.12 21.51
CA MET A 1 -8.39 6.49 20.23
C MET A 1 -8.84 5.04 20.28
N HIS A 2 -9.83 4.69 19.48
CA HIS A 2 -10.42 3.35 19.43
C HIS A 2 -9.40 2.33 18.90
N THR A 3 -9.54 1.06 19.29
CA THR A 3 -8.64 -0.04 18.88
C THR A 3 -8.45 -0.10 17.36
N PHE A 4 -9.52 0.15 16.59
CA PHE A 4 -9.46 0.24 15.14
C PHE A 4 -8.48 1.32 14.65
N GLU A 5 -8.61 2.55 15.13
CA GLU A 5 -7.77 3.68 14.74
C GLU A 5 -6.30 3.42 15.10
N ARG A 6 -6.06 2.80 16.27
CA ARG A 6 -4.71 2.39 16.69
C ARG A 6 -4.12 1.35 15.72
N HIS A 7 -4.91 0.37 15.28
CA HIS A 7 -4.44 -0.63 14.33
C HIS A 7 -4.17 -0.03 12.95
N VAL A 8 -5.06 0.84 12.43
CA VAL A 8 -4.85 1.54 11.16
C VAL A 8 -3.61 2.42 11.22
N ALA A 9 -3.42 3.18 12.30
CA ALA A 9 -2.23 4.00 12.51
C ALA A 9 -0.94 3.14 12.56
N SER A 10 -0.97 2.02 13.27
CA SER A 10 0.18 1.10 13.34
C SER A 10 0.53 0.52 11.96
N LEU A 11 -0.47 0.07 11.20
CA LEU A 11 -0.26 -0.42 9.84
C LEU A 11 0.30 0.67 8.92
N ARG A 12 -0.18 1.92 9.05
CA ARG A 12 0.33 3.06 8.30
C ARG A 12 1.81 3.30 8.61
N SER A 13 2.20 3.30 9.89
CA SER A 13 3.60 3.47 10.30
C SER A 13 4.50 2.39 9.72
N GLN A 14 4.04 1.13 9.74
CA GLN A 14 4.78 0.01 9.15
C GLN A 14 4.91 0.16 7.63
N ALA A 15 3.83 0.50 6.93
CA ALA A 15 3.85 0.73 5.50
C ALA A 15 4.79 1.88 5.10
N LEU A 16 4.82 2.97 5.87
CA LEU A 16 5.76 4.08 5.65
C LEU A 16 7.21 3.66 5.84
N ALA A 17 7.51 2.84 6.85
CA ALA A 17 8.86 2.32 7.06
C ALA A 17 9.31 1.45 5.87
N VAL A 18 8.43 0.58 5.37
CA VAL A 18 8.71 -0.25 4.17
C VAL A 18 8.88 0.62 2.93
N LEU A 19 8.06 1.67 2.76
CA LEU A 19 8.19 2.62 1.65
C LEU A 19 9.57 3.26 1.62
N VAL A 20 10.03 3.80 2.76
CA VAL A 20 11.35 4.43 2.88
C VAL A 20 12.46 3.41 2.62
N ALA A 21 12.37 2.21 3.18
CA ALA A 21 13.36 1.16 2.95
C ALA A 21 13.48 0.80 1.46
N ASN A 22 12.36 0.68 0.75
CA ASN A 22 12.37 0.40 -0.69
C ASN A 22 12.87 1.58 -1.52
N GLN A 23 12.59 2.83 -1.12
CA GLN A 23 13.15 4.03 -1.77
C GLN A 23 14.68 4.06 -1.66
N VAL A 24 15.22 3.76 -0.48
CA VAL A 24 16.67 3.67 -0.27
C VAL A 24 17.25 2.56 -1.16
N ARG A 25 16.67 1.36 -1.15
CA ARG A 25 17.13 0.24 -1.98
C ARG A 25 17.05 0.54 -3.48
N ALA A 26 16.00 1.20 -3.94
CA ALA A 26 15.86 1.55 -5.35
C ALA A 26 16.93 2.56 -5.80
N ALA A 27 17.37 3.45 -4.90
CA ALA A 27 18.42 4.43 -5.15
C ALA A 27 19.85 3.89 -4.94
N ASP A 28 20.01 2.76 -4.24
CA ASP A 28 21.31 2.18 -3.90
C ASP A 28 22.02 1.59 -5.13
N GLN A 29 23.02 2.31 -5.63
CA GLN A 29 23.78 1.93 -6.81
C GLN A 29 24.66 0.69 -6.60
N SER A 30 24.90 0.28 -5.34
CA SER A 30 25.63 -0.96 -5.04
C SER A 30 24.80 -2.21 -5.33
N LEU A 31 23.46 -2.08 -5.42
CA LEU A 31 22.56 -3.17 -5.73
C LEU A 31 22.44 -3.43 -7.23
N GLY A 32 22.23 -4.71 -7.57
CA GLY A 32 21.94 -5.14 -8.92
C GLY A 32 20.70 -4.44 -9.50
N LEU A 33 20.65 -4.29 -10.83
CA LEU A 33 19.52 -3.66 -11.52
C LEU A 33 18.19 -4.36 -11.20
N SER A 34 18.19 -5.69 -11.10
CA SER A 34 17.01 -6.48 -10.74
C SER A 34 16.50 -6.16 -9.34
N ASP A 35 17.38 -6.07 -8.35
CA ASP A 35 17.00 -5.76 -6.96
C ASP A 35 16.44 -4.35 -6.84
N ARG A 36 17.04 -3.38 -7.55
CA ARG A 36 16.52 -2.01 -7.62
C ARG A 36 15.15 -1.93 -8.29
N LYS A 37 14.93 -2.69 -9.37
CA LYS A 37 13.61 -2.78 -10.03
C LYS A 37 12.56 -3.40 -9.12
N VAL A 38 12.88 -4.47 -8.39
CA VAL A 38 11.98 -5.06 -7.40
C VAL A 38 11.65 -4.05 -6.29
N ALA A 39 12.64 -3.34 -5.78
CA ALA A 39 12.40 -2.28 -4.80
C ALA A 39 11.48 -1.18 -5.34
N ALA A 40 11.65 -0.77 -6.61
CA ALA A 40 10.79 0.21 -7.27
C ALA A 40 9.34 -0.28 -7.46
N LEU A 41 9.13 -1.55 -7.83
CA LEU A 41 7.79 -2.13 -7.92
C LEU A 41 7.10 -2.16 -6.54
N ASN A 42 7.83 -2.58 -5.51
CA ASN A 42 7.31 -2.60 -4.15
C ASN A 42 6.95 -1.20 -3.62
N ILE A 43 7.54 -0.11 -4.14
CA ILE A 43 7.15 1.27 -3.78
C ILE A 43 5.72 1.56 -4.20
N GLU A 44 5.33 1.15 -5.41
CA GLU A 44 3.98 1.41 -5.93
C GLU A 44 2.93 0.59 -5.19
N ASP A 45 3.23 -0.68 -4.87
CA ASP A 45 2.33 -1.53 -4.08
C ASP A 45 2.11 -0.95 -2.67
N VAL A 46 3.17 -0.48 -2.03
CA VAL A 46 3.09 0.12 -0.69
C VAL A 46 2.33 1.46 -0.72
N ARG A 47 2.46 2.25 -1.80
CA ARG A 47 1.66 3.47 -2.00
C ARG A 47 0.18 3.13 -2.18
N ALA A 48 -0.15 2.10 -2.94
CA ALA A 48 -1.51 1.64 -3.11
C ALA A 48 -2.11 1.16 -1.76
N LEU A 49 -1.34 0.43 -0.96
CA LEU A 49 -1.73 0.04 0.40
C LEU A 49 -1.99 1.26 1.29
N LEU A 50 -1.09 2.26 1.30
CA LEU A 50 -1.27 3.49 2.07
C LEU A 50 -2.58 4.21 1.68
N ALA A 51 -2.87 4.28 0.38
CA ALA A 51 -4.12 4.87 -0.12
C ALA A 51 -5.38 4.05 0.25
N ILE A 52 -5.26 2.74 0.53
CA ILE A 52 -6.35 1.93 1.08
C ILE A 52 -6.54 2.27 2.56
N LEU A 53 -5.45 2.31 3.32
CA LEU A 53 -5.46 2.64 4.76
C LEU A 53 -6.02 4.04 5.01
N ASP A 54 -5.73 5.00 4.13
CA ASP A 54 -6.29 6.36 4.20
C ASP A 54 -7.82 6.40 4.10
N CYS A 55 -8.45 5.46 3.37
CA CYS A 55 -9.91 5.41 3.28
C CYS A 55 -10.55 4.51 4.38
N MET A 56 -9.77 3.90 5.29
CA MET A 56 -10.30 3.04 6.36
C MET A 56 -10.88 3.84 7.53
N LYS A 57 -12.15 3.60 7.88
CA LYS A 57 -12.86 4.24 8.99
C LYS A 57 -13.63 3.20 9.84
N PRO A 58 -13.85 3.44 11.14
CA PRO A 58 -14.44 2.44 12.04
C PRO A 58 -15.90 2.06 11.70
N ASN A 59 -16.63 2.92 10.98
CA ASN A 59 -18.05 2.72 10.63
C ASN A 59 -18.26 2.72 9.12
N LEU A 60 -17.58 1.83 8.40
CA LEU A 60 -17.77 1.65 6.95
C LEU A 60 -19.16 1.08 6.64
N ARG A 61 -19.83 1.64 5.62
CA ARG A 61 -21.02 1.02 5.05
C ARG A 61 -20.65 -0.30 4.37
N PRO A 62 -21.57 -1.28 4.26
CA PRO A 62 -21.28 -2.56 3.60
C PRO A 62 -20.72 -2.41 2.17
N GLN A 63 -21.18 -1.40 1.42
CA GLN A 63 -20.66 -1.11 0.08
C GLN A 63 -19.21 -0.60 0.11
N GLU A 64 -18.89 0.31 1.02
CA GLU A 64 -17.53 0.86 1.19
C GLU A 64 -16.56 -0.24 1.62
N ALA A 65 -16.98 -1.12 2.55
CA ALA A 65 -16.20 -2.26 2.98
C ALA A 65 -15.93 -3.25 1.83
N ARG A 66 -16.94 -3.52 0.98
CA ARG A 66 -16.76 -4.36 -0.22
C ARG A 66 -15.79 -3.75 -1.23
N GLN A 67 -15.85 -2.43 -1.44
CA GLN A 67 -14.91 -1.73 -2.33
C GLN A 67 -13.48 -1.78 -1.80
N ILE A 68 -13.29 -1.56 -0.49
CA ILE A 68 -11.97 -1.70 0.14
C ILE A 68 -11.45 -3.14 0.02
N ALA A 69 -12.28 -4.14 0.29
CA ALA A 69 -11.90 -5.54 0.13
C ALA A 69 -11.53 -5.89 -1.31
N ALA A 70 -12.25 -5.37 -2.31
CA ALA A 70 -11.92 -5.56 -3.72
C ALA A 70 -10.56 -4.91 -4.08
N ARG A 71 -10.28 -3.70 -3.57
CA ARG A 71 -8.97 -3.04 -3.76
C ARG A 71 -7.82 -3.83 -3.13
N ILE A 72 -8.03 -4.40 -1.95
CA ILE A 72 -7.04 -5.27 -1.30
C ILE A 72 -6.78 -6.51 -2.15
N ARG A 73 -7.83 -7.16 -2.70
CA ARG A 73 -7.65 -8.31 -3.58
C ARG A 73 -6.89 -7.95 -4.85
N ALA A 74 -7.26 -6.86 -5.52
CA ALA A 74 -6.56 -6.39 -6.72
C ALA A 74 -5.07 -6.18 -6.44
N LEU A 75 -4.73 -5.57 -5.31
CA LEU A 75 -3.32 -5.38 -4.90
C LEU A 75 -2.58 -6.70 -4.65
N LEU A 76 -3.26 -7.74 -4.16
CA LEU A 76 -2.65 -9.04 -3.86
C LEU A 76 -2.60 -9.98 -5.07
N GLU A 77 -3.51 -9.81 -6.03
CA GLU A 77 -3.66 -10.65 -7.21
C GLU A 77 -2.91 -10.10 -8.44
N GLU A 78 -2.56 -8.80 -8.45
CA GLU A 78 -1.79 -8.19 -9.53
C GLU A 78 -0.35 -8.74 -9.57
N PRO A 79 0.15 -9.18 -10.75
CA PRO A 79 1.58 -9.40 -10.94
C PRO A 79 2.33 -8.09 -10.72
N PRO A 80 3.49 -8.10 -10.03
CA PRO A 80 4.25 -6.89 -9.75
C PRO A 80 4.56 -6.14 -11.05
N GLY A 81 3.98 -4.95 -11.23
CA GLY A 81 4.13 -4.10 -12.42
C GLY A 81 2.85 -3.70 -13.17
N SER A 82 1.67 -4.14 -12.73
CA SER A 82 0.38 -3.63 -13.25
C SER A 82 0.07 -2.25 -12.66
N GLN A 83 -0.43 -1.31 -13.47
CA GLN A 83 -0.67 0.06 -13.02
C GLN A 83 -1.75 0.11 -11.93
N PRO A 84 -1.51 0.80 -10.81
CA PRO A 84 -2.50 0.88 -9.74
C PRO A 84 -3.74 1.64 -10.24
N VAL A 85 -4.90 0.99 -10.16
CA VAL A 85 -6.20 1.60 -10.49
C VAL A 85 -6.44 2.77 -9.55
N ARG A 86 -6.24 4.00 -10.04
CA ARG A 86 -6.52 5.25 -9.30
C ARG A 86 -8.03 5.50 -9.28
N VAL A 87 -8.72 4.91 -8.31
CA VAL A 87 -10.05 5.37 -7.89
C VAL A 87 -9.86 6.20 -6.62
N GLY A 88 -10.16 7.50 -6.68
CA GLY A 88 -10.11 8.38 -5.52
C GLY A 88 -11.02 7.88 -4.39
N CYS A 89 -10.72 8.24 -3.13
CA CYS A 89 -11.68 8.00 -2.05
C CYS A 89 -12.99 8.74 -2.41
N LEU A 90 -14.12 8.03 -2.35
CA LEU A 90 -15.48 8.56 -2.56
C LEU A 90 -15.84 9.63 -1.51
#